data_AF-G9KX48-F1
#
_entry.id   AF-G9KX48-F1
#
_cell.length_a   1.000
_cell.length_b   1.000
_cell.length_c   1.000
_cell.angle_alpha   90.00
_cell.angle_beta   90.00
_cell.angle_gamma   90.00
#
_symmetry.space_group_name_H-M   'P 1'
#
loop_
_entity.id
_entity.type
_entity.pdbx_description
1 polymer ?
#
loop_
_entity_poly.entity_id
_entity_poly.type
_entity_poly.pdbx_seq_one_letter_code
_entity_poly.pdbx_strand_id
1 'polypeptide(L)'
;AAYGRCWHVLKKVKLGQCVSHDPHSVEQIEWKHSVLDVERLGREDFRKELERHARDMRLKIGKGTGPPSPTKDRKKDVSSPQRGQSSPHRRNSRSERRPSGEKKPPEPKAMPDLNGYQIRV
;
A
#
# COMPACT_ATOMS: atom_id res chain seq x y z
N ALA A 1 -10.98 -23.11 18.09
CA ALA A 1 -12.28 -23.34 18.77
C ALA A 1 -12.99 -24.58 18.23
N ALA A 2 -13.46 -24.60 16.98
CA ALA A 2 -14.19 -25.75 16.43
C ALA A 2 -13.37 -27.06 16.43
N TYR A 3 -12.14 -27.05 15.92
CA TYR A 3 -11.25 -28.21 15.91
C TYR A 3 -11.01 -28.83 17.31
N GLY A 4 -10.93 -28.01 18.36
CA GLY A 4 -10.77 -28.52 19.72
C GLY A 4 -11.97 -29.33 20.23
N ARG A 5 -13.19 -29.02 19.75
CA ARG A 5 -14.40 -29.76 20.13
C ARG A 5 -14.48 -31.15 19.51
N CYS A 6 -13.78 -31.38 18.41
CA CYS A 6 -13.69 -32.68 17.75
C CYS A 6 -12.33 -33.37 17.97
N TRP A 7 -11.63 -33.02 19.06
CA TRP A 7 -10.36 -33.64 19.46
C TRP A 7 -9.22 -33.48 18.44
N HIS A 8 -9.27 -32.43 17.62
CA HIS A 8 -8.19 -32.05 16.72
C HIS A 8 -7.33 -30.94 17.32
N VAL A 9 -6.01 -31.10 17.17
CA VAL A 9 -5.01 -30.07 17.49
C VAL A 9 -4.63 -29.34 16.21
N LEU A 10 -4.82 -28.02 16.19
CA LEU A 10 -4.44 -27.19 15.05
C LEU A 10 -2.93 -26.94 15.06
N LYS A 11 -2.22 -27.48 14.05
CA LYS A 11 -0.76 -27.34 13.93
C LYS A 11 -0.34 -26.16 13.05
N LYS A 12 -0.92 -26.05 11.85
CA LYS A 12 -0.55 -25.04 10.86
C LYS A 12 -1.78 -24.46 10.19
N VAL A 13 -1.70 -23.19 9.83
CA VAL A 13 -2.71 -22.48 9.02
C VAL A 13 -2.00 -21.92 7.79
N LYS A 14 -2.58 -22.11 6.61
CA LYS A 14 -2.05 -21.60 5.34
C LYS A 14 -3.08 -20.64 4.76
N LEU A 15 -2.67 -19.41 4.52
CA LEU A 15 -3.52 -18.34 4.00
C LEU A 15 -3.09 -18.02 2.58
N GLY A 16 -4.08 -17.94 1.69
CA GLY A 16 -3.85 -17.53 0.31
C GLY A 16 -4.02 -16.02 0.09
N GLN A 17 -3.77 -15.60 -1.16
CA GLN A 17 -4.06 -14.25 -1.63
C GLN A 17 -5.52 -14.10 -2.08
N CYS A 18 -5.91 -12.85 -2.36
CA CYS A 18 -7.17 -12.59 -3.06
C CYS A 18 -7.13 -13.26 -4.44
N VAL A 19 -8.22 -13.89 -4.84
CA VAL A 19 -8.35 -14.55 -6.14
C VAL A 19 -9.02 -13.59 -7.11
N SER A 20 -8.61 -13.61 -8.38
CA SER A 20 -9.27 -12.85 -9.43
C SER A 20 -10.74 -13.28 -9.58
N HIS A 21 -11.63 -12.33 -9.82
CA HIS A 21 -13.03 -12.62 -10.15
C HIS A 21 -13.24 -12.86 -11.64
N ASP A 22 -12.22 -12.65 -12.47
CA ASP A 22 -12.28 -12.95 -13.89
C ASP A 22 -12.41 -14.47 -14.10
N PRO A 23 -13.54 -14.96 -14.64
CA PRO A 23 -13.75 -16.40 -14.87
C PRO A 23 -12.80 -16.98 -15.93
N HIS A 24 -12.15 -16.14 -16.73
CA HIS A 24 -11.15 -16.56 -17.72
C HIS A 24 -9.71 -16.40 -17.24
N SER A 25 -9.52 -16.01 -15.97
CA SER A 25 -8.20 -15.92 -15.36
C SER A 25 -7.48 -17.27 -15.40
N VAL A 26 -6.29 -17.28 -15.99
CA VAL A 26 -5.36 -18.41 -15.97
C VAL A 26 -4.32 -18.30 -14.85
N GLU A 27 -4.39 -17.23 -14.05
CA GLU A 27 -3.51 -17.05 -12.90
C GLU A 27 -3.73 -18.18 -11.88
N GLN A 28 -2.63 -18.73 -11.36
CA GLN A 28 -2.70 -19.76 -10.35
C GLN A 28 -3.08 -19.17 -8.99
N ILE A 29 -3.97 -19.87 -8.27
CA ILE A 29 -4.31 -19.52 -6.90
C ILE A 29 -3.12 -19.77 -5.98
N GLU A 30 -2.64 -18.71 -5.35
CA GLU A 30 -1.60 -18.79 -4.35
C GLU A 30 -2.19 -19.24 -3.00
N TRP A 31 -2.23 -20.55 -2.75
CA TRP A 31 -2.83 -21.14 -1.54
C TRP A 31 -2.01 -20.94 -0.24
N LYS A 32 -0.72 -20.63 -0.37
CA LYS A 32 0.24 -20.67 0.75
C LYS A 32 1.08 -19.39 0.84
N HIS A 33 0.47 -18.24 0.60
CA HIS A 33 1.14 -16.96 0.70
C HIS A 33 1.70 -16.72 2.11
N SER A 34 0.90 -17.02 3.14
CA SER A 34 1.34 -17.01 4.54
C SER A 34 1.13 -18.38 5.17
N VAL A 35 2.20 -18.96 5.73
CA VAL A 35 2.17 -20.26 6.42
C VAL A 35 2.51 -20.06 7.89
N LEU A 36 1.50 -20.21 8.74
CA LEU A 36 1.58 -19.94 10.16
C LEU A 36 1.66 -21.26 10.92
N ASP A 37 2.70 -21.41 11.72
CA ASP A 37 2.86 -22.55 12.62
C ASP A 37 2.33 -22.16 14.01
N VAL A 38 1.24 -22.79 14.42
CA VAL A 38 0.48 -22.44 15.64
C VAL A 38 1.22 -22.88 16.90
N GLU A 39 2.08 -23.89 16.81
CA GLU A 39 2.86 -24.34 17.96
C GLU A 39 4.11 -23.48 18.14
N ARG A 40 4.72 -23.07 17.02
CA ARG A 40 5.89 -22.20 17.04
C ARG A 40 5.53 -20.74 17.33
N LEU A 41 4.41 -20.26 16.80
CA LEU A 41 3.91 -18.91 17.04
C LEU A 41 3.01 -18.92 18.28
N GLY A 42 3.41 -18.23 19.33
CA GLY A 42 2.54 -18.02 20.49
C GLY A 42 1.22 -17.33 20.09
N ARG A 43 0.21 -17.40 20.95
CA ARG A 43 -1.15 -16.90 20.64
C ARG A 43 -1.19 -15.45 20.17
N GLU A 44 -0.42 -14.58 20.81
CA GLU A 44 -0.39 -13.15 20.47
C GLU A 44 0.29 -12.89 19.12
N ASP A 45 1.40 -13.56 18.84
CA ASP A 45 2.10 -13.40 17.57
C ASP A 45 1.32 -14.03 16.42
N PHE A 46 0.69 -15.18 16.65
CA PHE A 46 -0.24 -15.76 15.69
C PHE A 46 -1.38 -14.79 15.34
N ARG A 47 -1.95 -14.10 16.33
CA ARG A 47 -2.97 -13.07 16.09
C ARG A 47 -2.43 -11.88 15.31
N LYS A 48 -1.26 -11.35 15.66
CA LYS A 48 -0.62 -10.25 14.93
C LYS A 48 -0.36 -10.61 13.47
N GLU A 49 0.05 -11.84 13.24
CA GLU A 49 0.37 -12.37 11.92
C GLU A 49 -0.88 -12.52 11.05
N LEU A 50 -1.99 -13.00 11.62
CA LEU A 50 -3.30 -13.00 10.97
C LEU A 50 -3.75 -11.57 10.59
N GLU A 51 -3.64 -10.63 11.53
CA GLU A 51 -4.01 -9.22 11.29
C GLU A 51 -3.10 -8.54 10.26
N ARG A 52 -1.81 -8.91 10.20
CA ARG A 52 -0.90 -8.44 9.16
C ARG A 52 -1.37 -8.95 7.80
N HIS A 53 -1.56 -10.27 7.64
CA HIS A 53 -2.02 -10.84 6.37
C HIS A 53 -3.35 -10.23 5.90
N ALA A 54 -4.30 -10.00 6.82
CA ALA A 54 -5.57 -9.35 6.51
C ALA A 54 -5.40 -7.87 6.09
N ARG A 55 -4.44 -7.13 6.66
CA ARG A 55 -4.10 -5.77 6.20
C ARG A 55 -3.46 -5.79 4.82
N ASP A 56 -2.53 -6.71 4.59
CA ASP A 56 -1.81 -6.84 3.33
C ASP A 56 -2.78 -7.17 2.18
N MET A 57 -3.75 -8.07 2.41
CA MET A 57 -4.82 -8.35 1.45
C MET A 57 -5.63 -7.10 1.09
N ARG A 58 -6.08 -6.32 2.09
CA ARG A 58 -6.87 -5.10 1.88
C ARG A 58 -6.10 -4.03 1.11
N LEU A 59 -4.83 -3.83 1.42
CA LEU A 59 -4.00 -2.81 0.78
C LEU A 59 -3.60 -3.20 -0.64
N LYS A 60 -3.42 -4.50 -0.91
CA LYS A 60 -3.09 -5.00 -2.25
C LYS A 60 -4.28 -4.83 -3.22
N ILE A 61 -5.52 -4.98 -2.75
CA ILE A 61 -6.72 -4.69 -3.55
C ILE A 61 -6.78 -3.18 -3.91
N GLY A 62 -6.43 -2.30 -2.98
CA GLY A 62 -6.49 -0.84 -3.17
C GLY A 62 -5.51 -0.26 -4.20
N LYS A 63 -4.48 -1.01 -4.63
CA LYS A 63 -3.51 -0.56 -5.64
C LYS A 63 -3.78 -1.08 -7.05
N GLY A 64 -4.64 -2.09 -7.23
CA GLY A 64 -4.80 -2.79 -8.51
C GLY A 64 -6.18 -2.71 -9.16
N THR A 65 -7.22 -2.20 -8.46
CA THR A 65 -8.61 -2.29 -8.97
C THR A 65 -9.43 -1.02 -8.82
N GLY A 66 -8.88 0.05 -8.24
CA GLY A 66 -9.52 1.37 -8.21
C GLY A 66 -8.94 2.27 -9.29
N PRO A 67 -9.75 3.07 -10.02
CA PRO A 67 -9.21 4.17 -10.80
C PRO A 67 -8.35 5.04 -9.86
N PRO A 68 -7.18 5.54 -10.31
CA PRO A 68 -6.34 6.36 -9.45
C PRO A 68 -7.20 7.51 -8.92
N SER A 69 -7.27 7.63 -7.58
CA SER A 69 -7.90 8.78 -6.94
C SER A 69 -7.36 10.03 -7.62
N PRO A 70 -8.23 10.94 -8.13
CA PRO A 70 -7.74 12.11 -8.85
C PRO A 70 -6.76 12.82 -7.93
N THR A 71 -5.53 13.00 -8.42
CA THR A 71 -4.57 13.87 -7.74
C THR A 71 -5.29 15.19 -7.58
N LYS A 72 -5.48 15.61 -6.33
CA LYS A 72 -6.08 16.89 -6.02
C LYS A 72 -5.03 17.93 -6.36
N ASP A 73 -4.81 18.13 -7.66
CA ASP A 73 -4.15 19.28 -8.26
C ASP A 73 -4.94 20.49 -7.79
N ARG A 74 -4.47 21.04 -6.68
CA ARG A 74 -5.05 22.20 -6.03
C ARG A 74 -4.65 23.40 -6.89
N LYS A 75 -5.26 23.53 -8.07
CA LYS A 75 -5.25 24.76 -8.85
C LYS A 75 -5.93 25.83 -8.01
N LYS A 76 -5.13 26.60 -7.27
CA LYS A 76 -5.56 27.85 -6.63
C LYS A 76 -5.34 28.98 -7.63
N ASP A 77 -6.11 28.97 -8.71
CA ASP A 77 -6.23 30.12 -9.61
C ASP A 77 -7.70 30.30 -9.97
N VAL A 78 -8.44 30.94 -9.07
CA VAL A 78 -9.64 31.73 -9.36
C VAL A 78 -10.04 32.49 -8.09
N SER A 79 -9.90 33.81 -8.18
CA SER A 79 -10.20 34.82 -7.16
C SER A 79 -11.62 34.75 -6.58
N SER A 80 -11.78 35.24 -5.35
CA SER A 80 -13.05 35.75 -4.83
C SER A 80 -12.81 36.97 -3.92
N PRO A 81 -13.75 37.93 -3.88
CA PRO A 81 -13.45 39.35 -3.72
C PRO A 81 -13.30 39.81 -2.26
N GLN A 82 -12.57 40.91 -2.12
CA GLN A 82 -12.31 41.72 -0.92
C GLN A 82 -13.28 41.50 0.24
N ARG A 83 -12.76 40.96 1.35
CA ARG A 83 -13.40 41.08 2.67
C ARG A 83 -12.43 41.81 3.60
N GLY A 84 -12.77 43.05 3.93
CA GLY A 84 -11.96 43.95 4.75
C GLY A 84 -11.55 43.33 6.08
N GLN A 85 -10.29 43.53 6.47
CA GLN A 85 -9.77 43.13 7.76
C GLN A 85 -9.22 44.36 8.49
N SER A 86 -10.10 45.02 9.23
CA SER A 86 -9.73 45.81 10.40
C SER A 86 -9.50 44.85 11.57
N SER A 87 -8.23 44.53 11.88
CA SER A 87 -7.79 44.02 13.20
C SER A 87 -6.25 43.95 13.31
N PRO A 88 -5.66 44.13 14.51
CA PRO A 88 -4.38 44.82 14.67
C PRO A 88 -3.12 43.94 14.54
N HIS A 89 -2.07 44.61 14.07
CA HIS A 89 -0.68 44.16 13.91
C HIS A 89 -0.10 43.54 15.21
N ARG A 90 0.19 42.22 15.20
CA ARG A 90 1.11 41.62 16.18
C ARG A 90 2.51 41.51 15.58
N ARG A 91 3.33 42.49 15.95
CA ARG A 91 4.76 42.56 15.70
C ARG A 91 5.47 41.59 16.67
N ASN A 92 6.18 40.59 16.15
CA ASN A 92 7.35 40.08 16.85
C ASN A 92 8.41 39.63 15.85
N SER A 93 9.62 40.14 16.05
CA SER A 93 10.72 40.24 15.12
C SER A 93 11.97 39.70 15.79
N ARG A 94 12.58 38.63 15.23
CA ARG A 94 13.97 38.11 15.41
C ARG A 94 14.00 36.65 14.92
N SER A 95 14.89 36.14 14.06
CA SER A 95 16.20 36.59 13.58
C SER A 95 16.58 35.88 12.27
N GLU A 96 17.19 36.66 11.37
CA GLU A 96 18.29 36.42 10.41
C GLU A 96 18.66 35.04 9.79
N ARG A 97 18.83 35.08 8.45
CA ARG A 97 19.90 34.53 7.56
C ARG A 97 20.19 33.01 7.61
N ARG A 98 20.41 32.26 6.51
CA ARG A 98 20.78 32.53 5.09
C ARG A 98 20.56 31.21 4.27
N PRO A 99 20.67 31.24 2.92
CA PRO A 99 20.07 30.28 1.97
C PRO A 99 21.02 29.15 1.54
N SER A 100 20.49 28.06 0.99
CA SER A 100 21.30 27.14 0.18
C SER A 100 20.46 26.25 -0.75
N GLY A 101 20.78 26.33 -2.05
CA GLY A 101 21.00 25.15 -2.86
C GLY A 101 19.87 24.67 -3.77
N GLU A 102 19.92 25.11 -5.03
CA GLU A 102 19.30 24.45 -6.18
C GLU A 102 19.62 22.94 -6.23
N LYS A 103 18.64 22.09 -6.60
CA LYS A 103 18.92 20.82 -7.29
C LYS A 103 17.89 20.54 -8.39
N LYS A 104 18.45 20.30 -9.58
CA LYS A 104 17.88 19.92 -10.88
C LYS A 104 17.06 18.59 -10.85
N PRO A 105 16.25 18.34 -11.90
CA PRO A 105 15.27 17.24 -12.01
C PRO A 105 15.88 15.83 -12.20
N PRO A 106 15.09 14.76 -12.01
CA PRO A 106 15.55 13.37 -12.05
C PRO A 106 15.90 12.88 -13.46
N GLU A 107 17.03 12.17 -13.55
CA GLU A 107 17.52 11.44 -14.73
C GLU A 107 16.78 10.09 -14.85
N PRO A 108 16.22 9.72 -16.02
CA PRO A 108 15.61 8.40 -16.20
C PRO A 108 16.69 7.35 -16.50
N LYS A 109 16.83 6.34 -15.64
CA LYS A 109 17.65 5.15 -15.92
C LYS A 109 16.91 4.15 -16.81
N ALA A 110 17.68 3.64 -17.75
CA ALA A 110 17.38 2.70 -18.83
C ALA A 110 16.52 1.49 -18.45
N MET A 111 15.61 1.15 -19.37
CA MET A 111 14.91 -0.12 -19.49
C MET A 111 15.86 -1.19 -20.09
N PRO A 112 16.07 -2.35 -19.45
CA PRO A 112 16.72 -3.47 -20.12
C PRO A 112 15.72 -4.20 -21.03
N ASP A 113 16.22 -4.46 -22.23
CA ASP A 113 15.57 -5.02 -23.41
C ASP A 113 14.76 -6.31 -23.14
N LEU A 114 13.55 -6.34 -23.69
CA LEU A 114 12.67 -7.51 -23.75
C LEU A 114 13.17 -8.43 -24.87
N ASN A 115 14.22 -9.22 -24.63
CA ASN A 115 14.63 -10.20 -25.63
C ASN A 115 13.82 -11.50 -25.48
N GLY A 116 12.94 -11.69 -26.46
CA GLY A 116 11.82 -12.63 -26.45
C GLY A 116 12.21 -14.11 -26.46
N TYR A 117 11.37 -14.87 -25.77
CA TYR A 117 11.26 -16.32 -25.89
C TYR A 117 11.02 -16.74 -27.35
N GLN A 118 11.81 -17.68 -27.88
CA GLN A 118 11.51 -18.38 -29.13
C GLN A 118 11.01 -19.80 -28.84
N ILE A 119 9.81 -20.12 -29.33
CA ILE A 119 9.24 -21.46 -29.34
C ILE A 119 9.79 -22.19 -30.56
N ARG A 120 10.35 -23.39 -30.37
CA ARG A 120 10.78 -24.28 -31.46
C ARG A 120 9.66 -25.28 -31.74
N VAL A 121 9.39 -25.48 -33.04
CA VAL A 121 8.42 -26.45 -33.58
C VAL A 121 9.01 -27.86 -33.65
#